data_AF-A0A397D4F2-F1
#
_entry.id   AF-A0A397D4F2-F1
#
_cell.length_a   1.000
_cell.length_b   1.000
_cell.length_c   1.000
_cell.angle_alpha   90.00
_cell.angle_beta   90.00
_cell.angle_gamma   90.00
#
_symmetry.space_group_name_H-M   'P 1'
#
loop_
_entity.id
_entity.type
_entity.pdbx_description
1 polymer ?
#
loop_
_entity_poly.entity_id
_entity_poly.type
_entity_poly.pdbx_seq_one_letter_code
_entity_poly.pdbx_strand_id
1 'polypeptide(L)'
;MMPSKFRFDNQVAIVTGAGAGLAIQAFGRVDIVVNNAGILRDRAFHKMSRSEWDAVKSVHLDGTAAKAGMVGFTKALAKEGVRSNIKVNAVAPGAGSSMTATILPEEVVKQWKPEYVAPTIAFLCHESAPCTGAVFECGGGWTAQVQFTRSEGYFFDLEKPISIDAVADHWKDITDFANATNPELDEMTPQLKQIMSKI
;
A
#
# COMPACT_ATOMS: atom_id res chain seq x y z
N MET A 1 -31.31 10.41 -0.89
CA MET A 1 -29.92 10.27 -0.40
C MET A 1 -29.67 11.43 0.54
N MET A 2 -29.24 11.21 1.79
CA MET A 2 -28.86 12.33 2.67
C MET A 2 -27.59 13.01 2.11
N PRO A 3 -27.47 14.34 2.17
CA PRO A 3 -26.27 15.03 1.71
C PRO A 3 -25.04 14.59 2.53
N SER A 4 -23.91 14.41 1.86
CA SER A 4 -22.63 14.09 2.51
C SER A 4 -22.27 15.18 3.52
N LYS A 5 -21.78 14.78 4.69
CA LYS A 5 -21.18 15.69 5.68
C LYS A 5 -19.81 16.22 5.26
N PHE A 6 -19.17 15.56 4.29
CA PHE A 6 -17.88 15.95 3.72
C PHE A 6 -18.08 16.76 2.44
N ARG A 7 -17.39 17.89 2.32
CA ARG A 7 -17.39 18.78 1.15
C ARG A 7 -15.95 19.04 0.76
N PHE A 8 -15.66 18.99 -0.54
CA PHE A 8 -14.38 19.42 -1.08
C PHE A 8 -14.51 20.89 -1.43
N ASP A 9 -13.68 21.73 -0.83
CA ASP A 9 -13.83 23.19 -0.93
C ASP A 9 -13.38 23.77 -2.29
N ASN A 10 -12.69 22.99 -3.12
CA ASN A 10 -12.06 23.47 -4.38
C ASN A 10 -12.32 22.56 -5.60
N GLN A 11 -12.00 23.09 -6.79
CA GLN A 11 -11.95 22.35 -8.06
C GLN A 11 -10.94 21.21 -7.96
N VAL A 12 -11.43 20.00 -7.64
CA VAL A 12 -10.60 18.81 -7.52
C VAL A 12 -10.24 18.31 -8.92
N ALA A 13 -8.97 18.42 -9.30
CA ALA A 13 -8.45 17.68 -10.44
C ALA A 13 -7.99 16.30 -9.98
N ILE A 14 -8.83 15.27 -10.14
CA ILE A 14 -8.41 13.88 -9.95
C ILE A 14 -7.61 13.45 -11.18
N VAL A 15 -6.30 13.34 -11.03
CA VAL A 15 -5.42 12.92 -12.13
C VAL A 15 -5.00 11.47 -11.95
N THR A 16 -5.18 10.67 -13.00
CA THR A 16 -4.51 9.37 -13.17
C THR A 16 -3.23 9.56 -13.98
N GLY A 17 -2.06 9.24 -13.42
CA GLY A 17 -0.78 9.23 -14.16
C GLY A 17 -0.33 10.62 -14.66
N ALA A 18 0.01 10.71 -15.96
CA ALA A 18 0.67 11.85 -16.61
C ALA A 18 -0.17 13.15 -16.77
N GLY A 19 -1.40 13.19 -16.26
CA GLY A 19 -2.32 14.31 -16.48
C GLY A 19 -2.11 15.53 -15.58
N ALA A 20 -1.08 15.55 -14.71
CA ALA A 20 -0.89 16.63 -13.76
C ALA A 20 -0.62 17.97 -14.47
N GLY A 21 0.14 17.93 -15.57
CA GLY A 21 0.37 19.11 -16.40
C GLY A 21 -0.92 19.66 -17.03
N LEU A 22 -1.83 18.78 -17.47
CA LEU A 22 -3.12 19.18 -18.03
C LEU A 22 -4.04 19.79 -16.96
N ALA A 23 -4.04 19.22 -15.75
CA ALA A 23 -4.79 19.75 -14.63
C ALA A 23 -4.29 21.15 -14.22
N ILE A 24 -2.98 21.38 -14.18
CA ILE A 24 -2.41 22.71 -13.94
C ILE A 24 -2.82 23.68 -15.05
N GLN A 25 -2.77 23.27 -16.31
CA GLN A 25 -3.19 24.12 -17.44
C GLN A 25 -4.68 24.49 -17.38
N ALA A 26 -5.54 23.54 -16.99
CA ALA A 26 -6.99 23.75 -16.96
C ALA A 26 -7.49 24.49 -15.70
N PHE A 27 -6.88 24.21 -14.54
CA PHE A 27 -7.41 24.62 -13.23
C PHE A 27 -6.42 25.42 -12.38
N GLY A 28 -5.19 25.63 -12.87
CA GLY A 28 -4.15 26.43 -12.20
C GLY A 28 -3.46 25.75 -11.01
N ARG A 29 -3.95 24.60 -10.54
CA ARG A 29 -3.39 23.83 -9.42
C ARG A 29 -3.76 22.36 -9.49
N VAL A 30 -3.07 21.54 -8.67
CA VAL A 30 -3.43 20.13 -8.41
C VAL A 30 -3.39 19.91 -6.90
N ASP A 31 -4.51 19.42 -6.36
CA ASP A 31 -4.65 19.13 -4.92
C ASP A 31 -4.63 17.63 -4.62
N ILE A 32 -5.14 16.82 -5.55
CA ILE A 32 -5.34 15.38 -5.36
C ILE A 32 -4.78 14.63 -6.57
N VAL A 33 -4.00 13.59 -6.35
CA VAL A 33 -3.53 12.67 -7.40
C VAL A 33 -3.94 11.26 -7.02
N VAL A 34 -4.65 10.57 -7.92
CA VAL A 34 -5.08 9.18 -7.73
C VAL A 34 -4.40 8.30 -8.77
N ASN A 35 -3.30 7.67 -8.36
CA ASN A 35 -2.52 6.77 -9.21
C ASN A 35 -3.23 5.41 -9.37
N ASN A 36 -4.21 5.34 -10.27
CA ASN A 36 -5.03 4.14 -10.52
C ASN A 36 -4.72 3.42 -11.85
N ALA A 37 -3.91 4.02 -12.74
CA ALA A 37 -3.69 3.48 -14.07
C ALA A 37 -3.11 2.06 -14.03
N GLY A 38 -3.67 1.14 -14.84
CA GLY A 38 -3.17 -0.23 -14.84
C GLY A 38 -3.44 -1.13 -16.03
N ILE A 39 -2.65 -2.22 -16.11
CA ILE A 39 -2.63 -3.24 -17.16
C ILE A 39 -2.24 -4.60 -16.54
N LEU A 40 -2.73 -5.72 -17.09
CA LEU A 40 -2.30 -7.07 -16.73
C LEU A 40 -1.49 -7.72 -17.86
N ARG A 41 -0.44 -8.47 -17.48
CA ARG A 41 0.36 -9.31 -18.37
C ARG A 41 0.76 -10.58 -17.62
N ASP A 42 -0.20 -11.48 -17.45
CA ASP A 42 0.04 -12.72 -16.70
C ASP A 42 0.79 -13.74 -17.54
N ARG A 43 2.02 -14.04 -17.11
CA ARG A 43 2.86 -15.12 -17.65
C ARG A 43 3.55 -15.84 -16.50
N ALA A 44 3.75 -17.15 -16.66
CA ALA A 44 4.65 -17.87 -15.77
C ALA A 44 6.03 -17.20 -15.82
N PHE A 45 6.67 -17.02 -14.66
CA PHE A 45 7.89 -16.22 -14.51
C PHE A 45 8.97 -16.56 -15.55
N HIS A 46 9.23 -17.84 -15.80
CA HIS A 46 10.24 -18.32 -16.76
C HIS A 46 9.86 -18.14 -18.25
N LYS A 47 8.64 -17.68 -18.55
CA LYS A 47 8.13 -17.46 -19.91
C LYS A 47 7.95 -15.98 -20.26
N MET A 48 8.30 -15.06 -19.36
CA MET A 48 8.14 -13.63 -19.58
C MET A 48 9.35 -13.07 -20.35
N SER A 49 9.10 -12.39 -21.47
CA SER A 49 10.16 -11.71 -22.21
C SER A 49 10.59 -10.41 -21.52
N ARG A 50 11.80 -9.92 -21.83
CA ARG A 50 12.33 -8.66 -21.28
C ARG A 50 11.47 -7.44 -21.63
N SER A 51 10.88 -7.39 -22.82
CA SER A 51 10.01 -6.28 -23.24
C SER A 51 8.66 -6.32 -22.52
N GLU A 52 8.08 -7.51 -22.30
CA GLU A 52 6.88 -7.66 -21.47
C GLU A 52 7.16 -7.27 -20.01
N TRP A 53 8.32 -7.64 -19.48
CA TRP A 53 8.80 -7.22 -18.17
C TRP A 53 8.94 -5.69 -18.07
N ASP A 54 9.62 -5.06 -19.03
CA ASP A 54 9.83 -3.61 -19.04
C ASP A 54 8.52 -2.83 -19.22
N ALA A 55 7.55 -3.35 -19.99
CA ALA A 55 6.23 -2.74 -20.15
C ALA A 55 5.39 -2.77 -18.86
N VAL A 56 5.42 -3.87 -18.11
CA VAL A 56 4.77 -3.94 -16.79
C VAL A 56 5.45 -2.99 -15.82
N LYS A 57 6.78 -2.90 -15.84
CA LYS A 57 7.50 -1.94 -14.98
C LYS A 57 7.15 -0.49 -15.26
N SER A 58 7.07 -0.13 -16.54
CA SER A 58 6.83 1.25 -16.96
C SER A 58 5.47 1.79 -16.48
N VAL A 59 4.47 0.91 -16.32
CA VAL A 59 3.11 1.30 -15.89
C VAL A 59 2.87 1.01 -14.40
N HIS A 60 3.53 -0.01 -13.82
CA HIS A 60 3.27 -0.51 -12.46
C HIS A 60 4.49 -0.62 -11.55
N LEU A 61 5.67 -0.84 -12.12
CA LEU A 61 6.85 -1.42 -11.46
C LEU A 61 6.63 -2.82 -10.86
N ASP A 62 6.26 -3.79 -11.72
CA ASP A 62 6.29 -5.28 -11.55
C ASP A 62 5.16 -6.03 -10.80
N GLY A 63 3.90 -6.02 -11.25
CA GLY A 63 2.90 -7.03 -10.81
C GLY A 63 2.76 -7.20 -9.28
N THR A 64 2.78 -8.41 -8.71
CA THR A 64 2.71 -8.60 -7.24
C THR A 64 3.87 -7.91 -6.49
N ALA A 65 5.06 -7.82 -7.11
CA ALA A 65 6.19 -7.06 -6.57
C ALA A 65 5.98 -5.54 -6.66
N ALA A 66 5.26 -5.04 -7.68
CA ALA A 66 4.78 -3.66 -7.77
C ALA A 66 3.86 -3.32 -6.63
N LYS A 67 2.87 -4.18 -6.41
CA LYS A 67 1.86 -3.95 -5.38
C LYS A 67 2.50 -3.90 -3.99
N ALA A 68 3.48 -4.77 -3.72
CA ALA A 68 4.29 -4.70 -2.51
C ALA A 68 5.21 -3.46 -2.48
N GLY A 69 5.88 -3.13 -3.59
CA GLY A 69 6.74 -1.95 -3.71
C GLY A 69 5.98 -0.64 -3.49
N MET A 70 4.72 -0.56 -3.95
CA MET A 70 3.82 0.57 -3.73
C MET A 70 3.54 0.82 -2.25
N VAL A 71 3.53 -0.22 -1.41
CA VAL A 71 3.43 -0.05 0.05
C VAL A 71 4.66 0.66 0.60
N GLY A 72 5.86 0.21 0.22
CA GLY A 72 7.11 0.86 0.62
C GLY A 72 7.22 2.30 0.13
N PHE A 73 6.91 2.53 -1.15
CA PHE A 73 6.92 3.86 -1.77
C PHE A 73 5.91 4.81 -1.12
N THR A 74 4.67 4.35 -0.87
CA THR A 74 3.64 5.09 -0.14
C THR A 74 4.15 5.56 1.22
N LYS A 75 4.77 4.65 1.98
CA LYS A 75 5.27 4.98 3.31
C LYS A 75 6.46 5.95 3.27
N ALA A 76 7.33 5.88 2.26
CA ALA A 76 8.40 6.85 2.06
C ALA A 76 7.85 8.25 1.75
N LEU A 77 6.97 8.35 0.76
CA LEU A 77 6.35 9.64 0.38
C LEU A 77 5.52 10.24 1.52
N ALA A 78 4.82 9.43 2.30
CA ALA A 78 4.08 9.90 3.46
C ALA A 78 4.99 10.62 4.47
N LYS A 79 6.21 10.10 4.69
CA LYS A 79 7.21 10.72 5.57
C LYS A 79 7.79 12.00 4.99
N GLU A 80 8.10 12.00 3.69
CA GLU A 80 8.64 13.19 3.01
C GLU A 80 7.60 14.31 2.92
N GLY A 81 6.34 13.95 2.69
CA GLY A 81 5.22 14.87 2.46
C GLY A 81 4.62 15.47 3.72
N VAL A 82 4.78 14.85 4.89
CA VAL A 82 4.06 15.26 6.11
C VAL A 82 4.31 16.72 6.51
N ARG A 83 5.56 17.22 6.33
CA ARG A 83 5.92 18.61 6.66
C ARG A 83 5.27 19.63 5.72
N SER A 84 4.85 19.18 4.54
CA SER A 84 4.18 19.98 3.51
C SER A 84 2.68 19.74 3.48
N ASN A 85 2.12 19.07 4.51
CA ASN A 85 0.71 18.66 4.55
C ASN A 85 0.28 17.77 3.36
N ILE A 86 1.21 16.98 2.82
CA ILE A 86 0.93 16.02 1.74
C ILE A 86 0.68 14.66 2.39
N LYS A 87 -0.53 14.12 2.20
CA LYS A 87 -0.93 12.80 2.67
C LYS A 87 -0.84 11.80 1.53
N VAL A 88 -0.28 10.62 1.80
CA VAL A 88 -0.11 9.56 0.79
C VAL A 88 -0.56 8.25 1.39
N ASN A 89 -1.55 7.59 0.80
CA ASN A 89 -2.07 6.31 1.26
C ASN A 89 -2.16 5.33 0.07
N ALA A 90 -2.12 4.03 0.35
CA ALA A 90 -2.28 2.97 -0.64
C ALA A 90 -3.62 2.27 -0.45
N VAL A 91 -4.25 1.88 -1.55
CA VAL A 91 -5.47 1.07 -1.53
C VAL A 91 -5.27 -0.10 -2.49
N ALA A 92 -5.60 -1.30 -2.03
CA ALA A 92 -5.79 -2.50 -2.82
C ALA A 92 -7.30 -2.65 -3.11
N PRO A 93 -7.77 -2.16 -4.26
CA PRO A 93 -9.18 -2.17 -4.58
C PRO A 93 -9.63 -3.52 -5.16
N GLY A 94 -10.84 -3.92 -4.78
CA GLY A 94 -11.57 -5.04 -5.33
C GLY A 94 -12.80 -4.55 -6.09
N ALA A 95 -12.81 -4.74 -7.41
CA ALA A 95 -13.94 -4.41 -8.27
C ALA A 95 -13.92 -5.24 -9.56
N GLY A 96 -15.12 -5.54 -10.06
CA GLY A 96 -15.39 -6.07 -11.38
C GLY A 96 -15.04 -5.07 -12.47
N SER A 97 -14.18 -5.48 -13.38
CA SER A 97 -13.73 -4.70 -14.54
C SER A 97 -13.46 -5.63 -15.73
N SER A 98 -13.16 -5.05 -16.90
CA SER A 98 -12.66 -5.82 -18.05
C SER A 98 -11.44 -6.67 -17.71
N MET A 99 -10.62 -6.19 -16.77
CA MET A 99 -9.41 -6.85 -16.31
C MET A 99 -9.69 -8.10 -15.46
N THR A 100 -10.69 -8.06 -14.57
CA THR A 100 -11.04 -9.19 -13.69
C THR A 100 -11.99 -10.19 -14.35
N ALA A 101 -12.68 -9.79 -15.42
CA ALA A 101 -13.58 -10.67 -16.18
C ALA A 101 -12.87 -11.86 -16.86
N THR A 102 -11.53 -11.82 -16.95
CA THR A 102 -10.72 -12.94 -17.45
C THR A 102 -10.56 -14.09 -16.46
N ILE A 103 -10.81 -13.83 -15.16
CA ILE A 103 -10.55 -14.78 -14.07
C ILE A 103 -11.75 -14.99 -13.13
N LEU A 104 -12.81 -14.18 -13.23
CA LEU A 104 -14.01 -14.27 -12.39
C LEU A 104 -15.27 -14.57 -13.21
N PRO A 105 -16.27 -15.28 -12.65
CA PRO A 105 -17.57 -15.45 -13.28
C PRO A 105 -18.28 -14.12 -13.52
N GLU A 106 -19.05 -14.03 -14.60
CA GLU A 106 -19.75 -12.80 -15.01
C GLU A 106 -20.66 -12.22 -13.92
N GLU A 107 -21.38 -13.09 -13.19
CA GLU A 107 -22.26 -12.67 -12.10
C GLU A 107 -21.49 -11.97 -10.97
N VAL A 108 -20.30 -12.48 -10.63
CA VAL A 108 -19.43 -11.86 -9.62
C VAL A 108 -18.93 -10.50 -10.11
N VAL A 109 -18.51 -10.40 -11.37
CA VAL A 109 -18.05 -9.14 -11.97
C VAL A 109 -19.15 -8.07 -11.95
N LYS A 110 -20.40 -8.45 -12.26
CA LYS A 110 -21.55 -7.53 -12.26
C LYS A 110 -21.92 -7.03 -10.88
N GLN A 111 -21.80 -7.89 -9.86
CA GLN A 111 -22.13 -7.52 -8.49
C GLN A 111 -21.00 -6.74 -7.80
N TRP A 112 -19.75 -6.97 -8.17
CA TRP A 112 -18.60 -6.36 -7.50
C TRP A 112 -18.29 -4.97 -8.04
N LYS A 113 -19.14 -3.98 -7.75
CA LYS A 113 -19.09 -2.71 -8.48
C LYS A 113 -17.98 -1.75 -8.02
N PRO A 114 -17.31 -1.01 -8.93
CA PRO A 114 -16.31 0.01 -8.58
C PRO A 114 -16.82 1.10 -7.63
N GLU A 115 -18.11 1.38 -7.63
CA GLU A 115 -18.78 2.35 -6.74
C GLU A 115 -18.65 1.98 -5.26
N TYR A 116 -18.31 0.73 -4.93
CA TYR A 116 -18.04 0.32 -3.56
C TYR A 116 -16.64 0.73 -3.08
N VAL A 117 -15.75 1.11 -3.99
CA VAL A 117 -14.38 1.56 -3.70
C VAL A 117 -14.29 3.08 -3.65
N ALA A 118 -15.04 3.76 -4.53
CA ALA A 118 -14.96 5.21 -4.70
C ALA A 118 -15.12 6.03 -3.40
N PRO A 119 -16.03 5.70 -2.46
CA PRO A 119 -16.17 6.44 -1.20
C PRO A 119 -14.91 6.41 -0.32
N THR A 120 -14.23 5.25 -0.27
CA THR A 120 -12.97 5.11 0.49
C THR A 120 -11.88 5.96 -0.12
N ILE A 121 -11.72 5.94 -1.46
CA ILE A 121 -10.75 6.80 -2.16
C ILE A 121 -11.06 8.27 -1.90
N ALA A 122 -12.33 8.69 -2.07
CA ALA A 122 -12.73 10.05 -1.83
C ALA A 122 -12.42 10.50 -0.40
N PHE A 123 -12.75 9.69 0.61
CA PHE A 123 -12.47 10.03 2.01
C PHE A 123 -10.97 10.14 2.29
N LEU A 124 -10.14 9.24 1.75
CA LEU A 124 -8.68 9.31 1.92
C LEU A 124 -8.05 10.54 1.24
N CYS A 125 -8.70 11.09 0.22
CA CYS A 125 -8.29 12.34 -0.43
C CYS A 125 -8.84 13.60 0.25
N HIS A 126 -9.76 13.46 1.21
CA HIS A 126 -10.33 14.58 1.93
C HIS A 126 -9.33 15.11 2.96
N GLU A 127 -9.30 16.44 3.17
CA GLU A 127 -8.39 17.08 4.13
C GLU A 127 -8.54 16.54 5.56
N SER A 128 -9.75 16.12 5.94
CA SER A 128 -10.06 15.55 7.25
C SER A 128 -9.63 14.07 7.40
N ALA A 129 -9.06 13.43 6.38
CA ALA A 129 -8.56 12.07 6.49
C ALA A 129 -7.51 12.02 7.63
N PRO A 130 -7.69 11.15 8.65
CA PRO A 130 -6.84 11.17 9.83
C PRO A 130 -5.50 10.43 9.63
N CYS A 131 -5.14 10.05 8.39
CA CYS A 131 -4.03 9.16 8.12
C CYS A 131 -3.17 9.57 6.91
N THR A 132 -1.91 9.18 6.98
CA THR A 132 -0.92 9.15 5.89
C THR A 132 -0.04 7.91 6.09
N GLY A 133 0.50 7.33 5.03
CA GLY A 133 1.32 6.11 5.06
C GLY A 133 0.53 4.82 5.33
N ALA A 134 -0.79 4.88 5.32
CA ALA A 134 -1.66 3.74 5.58
C ALA A 134 -1.97 2.95 4.30
N VAL A 135 -2.24 1.65 4.47
CA VAL A 135 -2.62 0.73 3.40
C VAL A 135 -4.01 0.21 3.70
N PHE A 136 -4.89 0.17 2.72
CA PHE A 136 -6.25 -0.33 2.87
C PHE A 136 -6.57 -1.39 1.82
N GLU A 137 -7.43 -2.33 2.18
CA GLU A 137 -8.18 -3.13 1.22
C GLU A 137 -9.63 -2.62 1.18
N CYS A 138 -10.23 -2.59 0.01
CA CYS A 138 -11.58 -2.08 -0.16
C CYS A 138 -12.28 -2.70 -1.37
N GLY A 139 -13.53 -3.14 -1.19
CA GLY A 139 -14.35 -3.69 -2.27
C GLY A 139 -15.57 -4.42 -1.73
N GLY A 140 -16.61 -4.58 -2.56
CA GLY A 140 -17.79 -5.38 -2.18
C GLY A 140 -18.55 -4.90 -0.94
N GLY A 141 -18.42 -3.61 -0.58
CA GLY A 141 -19.02 -3.04 0.62
C GLY A 141 -18.18 -3.19 1.91
N TRP A 142 -16.96 -3.74 1.80
CA TRP A 142 -16.02 -3.86 2.92
C TRP A 142 -14.80 -2.96 2.73
N THR A 143 -14.23 -2.48 3.83
CA THR A 143 -12.98 -1.72 3.86
C THR A 143 -12.25 -2.02 5.17
N ALA A 144 -10.95 -2.30 5.10
CA ALA A 144 -10.10 -2.43 6.27
C ALA A 144 -8.70 -1.88 6.02
N GLN A 145 -8.03 -1.50 7.10
CA GLN A 145 -6.62 -1.13 7.07
C GLN A 145 -5.75 -2.39 7.20
N VAL A 146 -4.68 -2.44 6.41
CA VAL A 146 -3.64 -3.48 6.44
C VAL A 146 -2.37 -2.89 7.02
N GLN A 147 -1.69 -3.68 7.86
CA GLN A 147 -0.43 -3.30 8.50
C GLN A 147 0.54 -4.46 8.56
N PHE A 148 1.82 -4.15 8.80
CA PHE A 148 2.80 -5.17 9.15
C PHE A 148 2.67 -5.53 10.62
N THR A 149 2.86 -6.81 10.89
CA THR A 149 2.98 -7.36 12.23
C THR A 149 4.34 -8.05 12.33
N ARG A 150 5.04 -7.83 13.44
CA ARG A 150 6.35 -8.39 13.75
C ARG A 150 6.22 -9.23 15.02
N SER A 151 6.69 -10.49 14.98
CA SER A 151 6.85 -11.32 16.18
C SER A 151 7.71 -10.60 17.23
N GLU A 152 7.65 -11.07 18.47
CA GLU A 152 8.55 -10.58 19.52
C GLU A 152 10.02 -10.85 19.17
N GLY A 153 10.26 -11.98 18.49
CA GLY A 153 11.58 -12.43 18.06
C GLY A 153 12.35 -13.09 19.20
N TYR A 154 13.64 -13.32 18.97
CA TYR A 154 14.52 -13.93 19.97
C TYR A 154 15.85 -13.17 20.04
N PHE A 155 16.29 -12.86 21.26
CA PHE A 155 17.60 -12.25 21.50
C PHE A 155 18.62 -13.34 21.84
N PHE A 156 19.61 -13.50 20.96
CA PHE A 156 20.71 -14.40 21.22
C PHE A 156 21.65 -13.85 22.30
N ASP A 157 22.23 -14.78 23.07
CA ASP A 157 23.33 -14.49 23.99
C ASP A 157 24.59 -14.13 23.19
N LEU A 158 24.97 -12.86 23.22
CA LEU A 158 26.10 -12.33 22.44
C LEU A 158 27.48 -12.76 22.97
N GLU A 159 27.54 -13.37 24.15
CA GLU A 159 28.77 -13.98 24.68
C GLU A 159 29.07 -15.34 24.02
N LYS A 160 28.13 -15.87 23.23
CA LYS A 160 28.26 -17.13 22.48
C LYS A 160 28.23 -16.88 20.98
N PRO A 161 28.88 -17.74 20.16
CA PRO A 161 28.71 -17.69 18.72
C PRO A 161 27.25 -17.91 18.32
N ILE A 162 26.70 -17.03 17.49
CA ILE A 162 25.39 -17.24 16.87
C ILE A 162 25.59 -18.19 15.68
N SER A 163 25.28 -19.48 15.89
CA SER A 163 25.36 -20.51 14.85
C SER A 163 24.02 -20.69 14.13
N ILE A 164 24.06 -21.39 12.98
CA ILE A 164 22.84 -21.80 12.26
C ILE A 164 21.98 -22.71 13.15
N ASP A 165 22.61 -23.61 13.91
CA ASP A 165 21.91 -24.51 14.84
C ASP A 165 21.18 -23.73 15.93
N ALA A 166 21.81 -22.68 16.50
CA ALA A 166 21.15 -21.83 17.49
C ALA A 166 19.90 -21.13 16.90
N VAL A 167 19.94 -20.70 15.64
CA VAL A 167 18.77 -20.14 14.96
C VAL A 167 17.68 -21.19 14.76
N ALA A 168 18.05 -22.41 14.37
CA ALA A 168 17.12 -23.51 14.16
C ALA A 168 16.44 -23.95 15.46
N ASP A 169 17.20 -24.07 16.55
CA ASP A 169 16.71 -24.44 17.88
C ASP A 169 15.67 -23.44 18.41
N HIS A 170 15.83 -22.15 18.09
CA HIS A 170 14.94 -21.06 18.49
C HIS A 170 13.94 -20.63 17.42
N TRP A 171 13.78 -21.41 16.34
CA TRP A 171 12.89 -21.02 15.22
C TRP A 171 11.44 -20.80 15.67
N LYS A 172 10.96 -21.57 16.66
CA LYS A 172 9.63 -21.41 17.23
C LYS A 172 9.47 -20.06 17.94
N ASP A 173 10.46 -19.64 18.71
CA ASP A 173 10.44 -18.36 19.43
C ASP A 173 10.50 -17.18 18.44
N ILE A 174 11.36 -17.28 17.41
CA ILE A 174 11.51 -16.25 16.37
C ILE A 174 10.21 -16.03 15.58
N THR A 175 9.44 -17.10 15.37
CA THR A 175 8.22 -17.10 14.54
C THR A 175 6.93 -17.08 15.34
N ASP A 176 6.98 -16.88 16.67
CA ASP A 176 5.78 -16.77 17.50
C ASP A 176 5.18 -15.36 17.43
N PHE A 177 3.89 -15.31 17.07
CA PHE A 177 3.12 -14.08 16.96
C PHE A 177 2.19 -13.83 18.15
N ALA A 178 2.22 -14.65 19.21
CA ALA A 178 1.37 -14.50 20.39
C ALA A 178 1.47 -13.11 21.05
N ASN A 179 2.69 -12.55 21.10
CA ASN A 179 2.98 -11.21 21.62
C ASN A 179 3.43 -10.23 20.52
N ALA A 180 2.93 -10.42 19.29
CA ALA A 180 3.40 -9.62 18.17
C ALA A 180 3.09 -8.13 18.32
N THR A 181 3.94 -7.31 17.70
CA THR A 181 3.84 -5.85 17.64
C THR A 181 3.54 -5.40 16.22
N ASN A 182 3.04 -4.18 16.06
CA ASN A 182 2.78 -3.58 14.75
C ASN A 182 3.75 -2.41 14.56
N PRO A 183 4.96 -2.67 14.05
CA PRO A 183 5.99 -1.64 14.01
C PRO A 183 5.66 -0.58 12.97
N GLU A 184 5.87 0.68 13.35
CA GLU A 184 5.95 1.78 12.39
C GLU A 184 7.36 1.86 11.80
N LEU A 185 7.49 2.37 10.57
CA LEU A 185 8.79 2.39 9.87
C LEU A 185 9.85 3.27 10.53
N ASP A 186 9.48 4.17 11.42
CA ASP A 186 10.35 5.05 12.20
C ASP A 186 10.47 4.62 13.67
N GLU A 187 9.81 3.53 14.06
CA GLU A 187 10.01 2.97 15.39
C GLU A 187 11.44 2.44 15.51
N MET A 188 12.14 2.86 16.58
CA MET A 188 13.43 2.26 16.90
C MET A 188 13.26 0.77 17.15
N THR A 189 14.03 -0.03 16.40
CA THR A 189 13.92 -1.49 16.47
C THR A 189 14.31 -2.01 17.86
N PRO A 190 13.71 -3.13 18.32
CA PRO A 190 14.07 -3.75 19.61
C PRO A 190 15.58 -4.01 19.74
N GLN A 191 16.23 -4.40 18.64
CA GLN A 191 17.67 -4.65 18.61
C GLN A 191 18.47 -3.36 18.83
N LEU A 192 18.07 -2.25 18.18
CA LEU A 192 18.74 -0.97 18.37
C LEU A 192 18.48 -0.41 19.79
N LYS A 193 17.27 -0.57 20.33
CA LYS A 193 16.95 -0.26 21.74
C LYS A 193 17.89 -0.97 22.70
N GLN A 194 18.11 -2.27 22.51
CA GLN A 194 18.99 -3.06 23.35
C GLN A 194 20.45 -2.60 23.24
N ILE A 195 20.95 -2.35 22.02
CA ILE A 195 22.33 -1.85 21.81
C ILE A 195 22.53 -0.50 22.49
N MET A 196 21.61 0.45 22.29
CA MET A 196 21.72 1.78 22.86
C MET A 196 21.60 1.79 24.39
N SER A 197 20.87 0.83 25.00
CA SER A 197 20.79 0.74 26.47
C SER A 197 22.11 0.35 27.15
N LYS A 198 23.10 -0.12 26.37
CA LYS A 198 24.42 -0.56 26.84
C LYS A 198 25.52 0.49 26.60
N ILE A 199 25.19 1.61 25.96
CA ILE A 199 26.07 2.77 25.72
C ILE A 199 25.68 3.88 26.68
#